data_AF-A0A822DM59-F1
#
_entry.id   AF-A0A822DM59-F1
#
_cell.length_a   1.000
_cell.length_b   1.000
_cell.length_c   1.000
_cell.angle_alpha   90.00
_cell.angle_beta   90.00
_cell.angle_gamma   90.00
#
_symmetry.space_group_name_H-M   'P 1'
#
loop_
_entity.id
_entity.type
_entity.pdbx_description
1 polymer ?
#
loop_
_entity_poly.entity_id
_entity_poly.type
_entity_poly.pdbx_seq_one_letter_code
_entity_poly.pdbx_strand_id
1 'polypeptide(L)'
;MNKQTSSKIYWTCKTKSCKAHVHTDLNNNFLVSNGEHNHLLEPEELEIKQFRQNLKERVINETSPISKIYDEQISKSHLSPDVLANLPLAHEI
;
A
#
# COMPACT_ATOMS: atom_id res chain seq x y z
N MET A 1 -13.90 -2.42 -6.84
CA MET A 1 -13.32 -1.15 -7.34
C MET A 1 -13.93 -0.03 -6.52
N ASN A 2 -13.12 0.87 -5.98
CA ASN A 2 -13.62 1.93 -5.12
C ASN A 2 -14.46 2.92 -5.94
N LYS A 3 -15.56 3.38 -5.37
CA LYS A 3 -16.46 4.35 -6.02
C LYS A 3 -16.24 5.73 -5.43
N GLN A 4 -16.26 6.76 -6.24
CA GLN A 4 -16.21 8.15 -5.79
C GLN A 4 -17.49 8.88 -6.24
N THR A 5 -18.02 9.74 -5.38
CA THR A 5 -19.11 10.67 -5.68
C THR A 5 -18.63 12.11 -5.54
N SER A 6 -19.53 13.08 -5.70
CA SER A 6 -19.23 14.51 -5.50
C SER A 6 -18.91 14.88 -4.04
N SER A 7 -19.11 13.99 -3.08
CA SER A 7 -18.92 14.29 -1.65
C SER A 7 -18.17 13.22 -0.86
N LYS A 8 -18.08 11.98 -1.36
CA LYS A 8 -17.54 10.84 -0.61
C LYS A 8 -16.76 9.87 -1.49
N ILE A 9 -15.83 9.16 -0.88
CA ILE A 9 -15.13 8.03 -1.47
C ILE A 9 -15.53 6.76 -0.73
N TYR A 10 -15.83 5.71 -1.49
CA TYR A 10 -16.29 4.41 -1.02
C TYR A 10 -15.16 3.39 -1.22
N TRP A 11 -14.61 2.93 -0.10
CA TRP A 11 -13.52 1.97 -0.04
C TRP A 11 -14.06 0.59 0.28
N THR A 12 -13.72 -0.40 -0.54
CA THR A 12 -14.06 -1.81 -0.28
C THR A 12 -12.81 -2.59 0.07
N CYS A 13 -12.92 -3.56 0.97
CA CYS A 13 -11.82 -4.48 1.23
C CYS A 13 -11.35 -5.17 -0.07
N LYS A 14 -10.02 -5.33 -0.23
CA LYS A 14 -9.40 -6.01 -1.38
C LYS A 14 -9.77 -7.50 -1.43
N THR A 15 -9.92 -8.14 -0.27
CA THR A 15 -10.11 -9.58 -0.15
C THR A 15 -11.43 -10.00 -0.79
N LYS A 16 -11.35 -10.91 -1.76
CA LYS A 16 -12.53 -11.47 -2.43
C LYS A 16 -13.40 -12.16 -1.36
N SER A 17 -14.70 -11.85 -1.36
CA SER A 17 -15.69 -12.31 -0.37
C SER A 17 -15.71 -11.57 0.99
N CYS A 18 -14.87 -10.55 1.18
CA CYS A 18 -14.98 -9.66 2.34
C CYS A 18 -16.00 -8.54 2.06
N LYS A 19 -16.92 -8.31 3.00
CA LYS A 19 -17.99 -7.29 2.88
C LYS A 19 -17.67 -5.99 3.62
N ALA A 20 -16.53 -5.93 4.32
CA ALA A 20 -16.08 -4.74 5.02
C ALA A 20 -15.83 -3.59 4.03
N HIS A 21 -16.34 -2.42 4.39
CA HIS A 21 -16.18 -1.20 3.61
C HIS A 21 -16.12 0.04 4.51
N VAL A 22 -15.49 1.08 4.00
CA VAL A 22 -15.26 2.36 4.68
C VAL A 22 -15.64 3.49 3.73
N HIS A 23 -16.23 4.55 4.26
CA HIS A 23 -16.43 5.78 3.52
C HIS A 23 -15.58 6.89 4.12
N THR A 24 -14.97 7.69 3.24
CA THR A 24 -14.29 8.93 3.60
C THR A 24 -14.93 10.10 2.86
N ASP A 25 -14.64 11.32 3.29
CA ASP A 25 -14.87 12.49 2.44
C ASP A 25 -13.80 12.56 1.33
N LEU A 26 -13.85 13.62 0.52
CA LEU A 26 -12.88 13.85 -0.56
C LEU A 26 -11.48 14.23 -0.05
N ASN A 27 -11.33 14.59 1.22
CA ASN A 27 -10.07 14.91 1.87
C ASN A 27 -9.50 13.71 2.65
N ASN A 28 -10.06 12.51 2.43
CA ASN A 28 -9.73 11.28 3.14
C ASN A 28 -10.02 11.29 4.65
N ASN A 29 -10.86 12.20 5.15
CA ASN A 29 -11.33 12.14 6.52
C ASN A 29 -12.31 10.98 6.67
N PHE A 30 -12.12 10.18 7.72
CA PHE A 30 -13.00 9.07 8.04
C PHE A 30 -14.43 9.56 8.28
N LEU A 31 -15.41 8.91 7.65
CA LEU A 31 -16.83 9.18 7.88
C LEU A 31 -17.52 8.02 8.58
N VAL A 32 -17.41 6.82 8.02
CA VAL A 32 -18.09 5.62 8.56
C VAL A 32 -17.41 4.34 8.09
N SER A 33 -17.47 3.29 8.91
CA SER A 33 -17.12 1.92 8.56
C SER A 33 -18.32 1.00 8.77
N ASN A 34 -18.48 0.02 7.89
CA ASN A 34 -19.56 -0.96 7.94
C ASN A 34 -19.08 -2.33 7.48
N GLY A 35 -19.67 -3.38 8.06
CA GLY A 35 -19.28 -4.76 7.81
C GLY A 35 -18.01 -5.16 8.58
N GLU A 36 -17.93 -6.44 8.91
CA GLU A 36 -16.77 -7.02 9.60
C GLU A 36 -15.85 -7.73 8.60
N HIS A 37 -14.55 -7.70 8.89
CA HIS A 37 -13.58 -8.48 8.15
C HIS A 37 -13.76 -9.97 8.48
N ASN A 38 -13.76 -10.81 7.46
CA ASN A 38 -13.88 -12.27 7.58
C ASN A 38 -12.57 -12.99 7.24
N HIS A 39 -11.46 -12.28 7.28
CA HIS A 39 -10.13 -12.79 6.97
C HIS A 39 -9.12 -12.17 7.94
N LEU A 40 -7.95 -12.79 8.05
CA LEU A 40 -6.84 -12.25 8.82
C LEU A 40 -6.20 -11.06 8.11
N LEU A 41 -5.51 -10.24 8.88
CA LEU A 41 -4.64 -9.20 8.35
C LEU A 41 -3.44 -9.85 7.66
N GLU A 42 -3.03 -9.29 6.53
CA GLU A 42 -1.83 -9.69 5.78
C GLU A 42 -0.80 -8.53 5.89
N PRO A 43 -0.08 -8.41 7.03
CA PRO A 43 0.82 -7.29 7.28
C PRO A 43 1.97 -7.23 6.27
N GLU A 44 2.46 -8.37 5.82
CA GLU A 44 3.54 -8.48 4.83
C GLU A 44 3.16 -7.82 3.49
N GLU A 45 1.94 -8.05 3.00
CA GLU A 45 1.46 -7.38 1.78
C GLU A 45 1.41 -5.86 1.95
N LEU A 46 1.05 -5.38 3.14
CA LEU A 46 0.97 -3.95 3.44
C LEU A 46 2.37 -3.33 3.42
N GLU A 47 3.35 -3.98 4.06
CA GLU A 47 4.75 -3.55 4.08
C GLU A 47 5.34 -3.49 2.66
N ILE A 48 5.09 -4.50 1.82
CA ILE A 48 5.54 -4.51 0.42
C ILE A 48 4.93 -3.33 -0.37
N LYS A 49 3.64 -3.02 -0.13
CA LYS A 49 2.98 -1.88 -0.79
C LYS A 49 3.58 -0.55 -0.34
N GLN A 50 3.83 -0.39 0.97
CA GLN A 50 4.46 0.81 1.51
C GLN A 50 5.88 0.99 0.96
N PHE A 51 6.67 -0.09 0.92
CA PHE A 51 8.00 -0.08 0.31
C PHE A 51 7.95 0.38 -1.15
N ARG A 52 7.04 -0.18 -1.95
CA ARG A 52 6.84 0.20 -3.36
C ARG A 52 6.47 1.68 -3.50
N GLN A 53 5.57 2.18 -2.67
CA GLN A 53 5.13 3.57 -2.72
C GLN A 53 6.29 4.53 -2.40
N ASN A 54 7.01 4.27 -1.30
CA ASN A 54 8.14 5.09 -0.88
C ASN A 54 9.25 5.10 -1.94
N LEU A 55 9.52 3.94 -2.55
CA LEU A 55 10.53 3.85 -3.59
C LEU A 55 10.14 4.65 -4.83
N LYS A 56 8.88 4.56 -5.28
CA LYS A 56 8.37 5.37 -6.41
C LYS A 56 8.47 6.85 -6.12
N GLU A 57 8.11 7.28 -4.93
CA GLU A 57 8.26 8.68 -4.51
C GLU A 57 9.71 9.14 -4.55
N ARG A 58 10.66 8.33 -4.08
CA ARG A 58 12.09 8.66 -4.15
C ARG A 58 12.61 8.70 -5.59
N VAL A 59 12.23 7.75 -6.43
CA VAL A 59 12.66 7.72 -7.84
C VAL A 59 12.17 8.95 -8.61
N ILE A 60 10.99 9.47 -8.29
CA ILE A 60 10.46 10.69 -8.91
C ILE A 60 11.21 11.94 -8.41
N ASN A 61 11.60 11.97 -7.13
CA ASN A 61 12.17 13.16 -6.49
C ASN A 61 13.71 13.22 -6.54
N GLU A 62 14.39 12.09 -6.73
CA GLU A 62 15.84 11.99 -6.73
C GLU A 62 16.38 11.67 -8.13
N THR A 63 17.52 12.27 -8.49
CA THR A 63 18.23 11.95 -9.74
C THR A 63 19.14 10.72 -9.63
N SER A 64 19.19 10.09 -8.46
CA SER A 64 20.02 8.91 -8.22
C SER A 64 19.49 7.70 -9.02
N PRO A 65 20.35 6.78 -9.48
CA PRO A 65 19.90 5.57 -10.16
C PRO A 65 18.96 4.73 -9.28
N ILE A 66 17.92 4.14 -9.89
CA ILE A 66 16.89 3.33 -9.20
C ILE A 66 17.53 2.23 -8.35
N SER A 67 18.54 1.53 -8.86
CA SER A 67 19.25 0.47 -8.14
C SER A 67 19.84 0.96 -6.82
N LYS A 68 20.44 2.16 -6.82
CA LYS A 68 21.02 2.76 -5.61
C LYS A 68 19.93 3.12 -4.60
N ILE A 69 18.83 3.71 -5.07
CA ILE A 69 17.70 4.06 -4.22
C ILE A 69 17.08 2.80 -3.59
N TYR A 70 16.97 1.72 -4.37
CA TYR A 70 16.45 0.42 -3.94
C TYR A 70 17.31 -0.20 -2.83
N ASP A 71 18.63 -0.31 -3.03
CA ASP A 71 19.55 -0.89 -2.04
C ASP A 71 19.54 -0.10 -0.71
N GLU A 72 19.52 1.23 -0.81
CA GLU A 72 19.39 2.11 0.36
C GLU A 72 18.05 1.91 1.09
N GLN A 73 16.95 1.72 0.36
CA GLN A 73 15.65 1.49 0.96
C GLN A 73 15.61 0.14 1.68
N ILE A 74 16.12 -0.95 1.07
CA ILE A 74 16.24 -2.25 1.75
C ILE A 74 17.01 -2.10 3.05
N SER A 75 18.18 -1.44 2.99
CA SER A 75 19.05 -1.26 4.16
C SER A 75 18.38 -0.49 5.30
N LYS A 76 17.49 0.46 4.98
CA LYS A 76 16.77 1.28 5.96
C LYS A 76 15.50 0.62 6.52
N SER A 77 14.87 -0.28 5.76
CA SER A 77 13.48 -0.68 6.02
C SER A 77 13.30 -1.76 7.08
N HIS A 78 14.38 -2.33 7.64
CA HIS A 78 14.34 -3.39 8.68
C HIS A 78 13.24 -4.45 8.45
N LEU A 79 13.11 -4.92 7.21
CA LEU A 79 12.04 -5.83 6.79
C LEU A 79 12.32 -7.26 7.26
N SER A 80 11.25 -8.04 7.49
CA SER A 80 11.39 -9.46 7.82
C SER A 80 11.97 -10.25 6.63
N PRO A 81 12.59 -11.43 6.88
CA PRO A 81 13.07 -12.29 5.81
C PRO A 81 11.97 -12.67 4.80
N ASP A 82 10.74 -12.90 5.27
CA ASP A 82 9.60 -13.25 4.44
C ASP A 82 9.18 -12.10 3.53
N VAL A 83 9.20 -10.86 4.03
CA VAL A 83 8.90 -9.67 3.21
C VAL A 83 10.00 -9.42 2.18
N LEU A 84 11.28 -9.56 2.58
CA LEU A 84 12.42 -9.42 1.67
C LEU A 84 12.35 -10.41 0.49
N ALA A 85 11.93 -11.64 0.75
CA ALA A 85 11.77 -12.68 -0.28
C ALA A 85 10.67 -12.35 -1.31
N ASN A 86 9.69 -11.52 -0.92
CA ASN A 86 8.54 -11.15 -1.74
C ASN A 86 8.62 -9.70 -2.29
N LEU A 87 9.74 -9.00 -2.08
CA LEU A 87 9.92 -7.67 -2.63
C LEU A 87 10.00 -7.70 -4.17
N PRO A 88 9.45 -6.68 -4.86
CA PRO A 88 9.69 -6.48 -6.29
C PRO A 88 11.18 -6.29 -6.57
N LEU A 89 11.66 -6.81 -7.69
CA LEU A 89 13.01 -6.52 -8.16
C LEU A 89 13.08 -5.06 -8.66
N ALA A 90 14.26 -4.44 -8.54
CA ALA A 90 14.45 -3.03 -8.91
C ALA A 90 14.05 -2.68 -10.36
N HIS A 91 14.06 -3.65 -11.27
CA HIS A 91 13.66 -3.47 -12.67
C HIS A 91 12.15 -3.66 -12.93
N GLU A 92 11.39 -4.14 -11.95
CA GLU A 92 9.94 -4.36 -12.02
C GLU A 92 9.12 -3.16 -11.51
N ILE A 93 9.80 -2.05 -11.17
CA ILE A 93 9.23 -0.91 -10.44
C ILE A 93 8.87 0.26 -11.35
#